data_AF-A0A377Q3A0-F1
#
_entry.id   AF-A0A377Q3A0-F1
#
_cell.length_a   1.000
_cell.length_b   1.000
_cell.length_c   1.000
_cell.angle_alpha   90.00
_cell.angle_beta   90.00
_cell.angle_gamma   90.00
#
_symmetry.space_group_name_H-M   'P 1'
#
loop_
_entity.id
_entity.type
_entity.pdbx_description
1 polymer ?
#
loop_
_entity_poly.entity_id
_entity_poly.type
_entity_poly.pdbx_seq_one_letter_code
_entity_poly.pdbx_strand_id
1 'polypeptide(L)' 'MGNGDLCIGALSLLLKHHETGCHHAAQQAANLLERLADACELEPDIQDLFERACFRLRDDQSGAHQA' A
#
# COMPACT_ATOMS: atom_id res chain seq x y z
N MET A 1 -14.79 -8.94 5.45
CA MET A 1 -14.26 -8.22 4.27
C MET A 1 -13.39 -9.20 3.53
N GLY A 2 -13.69 -9.45 2.26
CA GLY A 2 -12.83 -10.33 1.46
C GLY A 2 -11.54 -9.61 1.10
N ASN A 3 -10.50 -10.36 0.71
CA ASN A 3 -9.26 -9.77 0.20
C ASN A 3 -9.51 -8.81 -0.97
N GLY A 4 -10.57 -9.03 -1.76
CA GLY A 4 -11.01 -8.10 -2.80
C GLY A 4 -11.36 -6.69 -2.30
N ASP A 5 -12.05 -6.56 -1.16
CA ASP A 5 -12.38 -5.24 -0.59
C ASP A 5 -11.13 -4.50 -0.13
N LEU A 6 -10.16 -5.23 0.44
CA LEU A 6 -8.87 -4.69 0.87
C LEU A 6 -8.04 -4.23 -0.33
N CYS A 7 -8.02 -5.01 -1.42
CA CYS A 7 -7.35 -4.63 -2.67
C CYS A 7 -7.96 -3.36 -3.28
N ILE A 8 -9.30 -3.27 -3.35
CA ILE A 8 -9.98 -2.07 -3.85
C ILE A 8 -9.67 -0.86 -2.96
N GLY A 9 -9.65 -1.03 -1.64
CA GLY A 9 -9.26 0.01 -0.69
C GLY A 9 -7.82 0.49 -0.90
N ALA A 10 -6.88 -0.44 -1.04
CA ALA A 10 -5.47 -0.12 -1.29
C ALA A 10 -5.28 0.62 -2.62
N LEU A 11 -5.91 0.16 -3.70
CA LEU A 11 -5.86 0.81 -5.02
C LEU A 11 -6.48 2.21 -4.99
N SER A 12 -7.61 2.39 -4.29
CA SER A 12 -8.25 3.70 -4.16
C SER A 12 -7.35 4.72 -3.46
N LEU A 13 -6.64 4.27 -2.41
CA LEU A 13 -5.69 5.11 -1.68
C LEU A 13 -4.43 5.42 -2.48
N LEU A 14 -3.93 4.46 -3.26
CA LEU A 14 -2.82 4.66 -4.21
C LEU A 14 -3.16 5.72 -5.26
N LEU A 15 -4.33 5.59 -5.89
CA LEU A 15 -4.80 6.56 -6.89
C LEU A 15 -4.96 7.95 -6.26
N LYS A 16 -5.62 8.03 -5.10
CA LYS A 16 -5.78 9.30 -4.38
C LYS A 16 -4.42 9.93 -4.05
N HIS A 17 -3.46 9.14 -3.58
CA HIS A 17 -2.12 9.64 -3.30
C HIS A 17 -1.46 10.18 -4.58
N HIS A 18 -1.53 9.44 -5.68
CA HIS A 18 -0.98 9.87 -6.97
C HIS A 18 -1.62 11.16 -7.50
N GLU A 19 -2.93 11.34 -7.30
CA GLU A 19 -3.65 12.54 -7.75
C GLU A 19 -3.42 13.77 -6.86
N THR A 20 -3.21 13.57 -5.55
CA THR A 20 -3.22 14.67 -4.57
C THR A 20 -1.91 14.89 -3.84
N GLY A 21 -0.95 13.96 -3.95
CA GLY A 21 0.26 13.93 -3.12
C GLY A 21 -0.01 13.62 -1.64
N CYS A 22 -1.23 13.21 -1.26
CA CYS A 22 -1.58 13.05 0.15
C CYS A 22 -0.78 11.93 0.82
N HIS A 23 0.11 12.29 1.75
CA HIS A 23 0.94 11.34 2.51
C HIS A 23 0.09 10.35 3.34
N HIS A 24 -0.96 10.83 4.02
CA HIS A 24 -1.86 9.94 4.76
C HIS A 24 -2.50 8.86 3.88
N ALA A 25 -2.78 9.15 2.62
CA ALA A 25 -3.31 8.16 1.69
C ALA A 25 -2.24 7.09 1.37
N ALA A 26 -0.98 7.48 1.13
CA ALA A 26 0.13 6.55 0.95
C ALA A 26 0.34 5.66 2.18
N GLN A 27 0.30 6.22 3.39
CA GLN A 27 0.46 5.44 4.61
C GLN A 27 -0.65 4.40 4.79
N GLN A 28 -1.90 4.80 4.54
CA GLN A 28 -3.04 3.89 4.64
C GLN A 28 -2.97 2.80 3.57
N ALA A 29 -2.55 3.13 2.33
CA ALA A 29 -2.32 2.16 1.28
C ALA A 29 -1.26 1.12 1.68
N ALA A 30 -0.11 1.57 2.21
CA ALA A 30 0.96 0.69 2.68
C ALA A 30 0.48 -0.30 3.74
N ASN A 31 -0.32 0.16 4.71
CA ASN A 31 -0.85 -0.69 5.77
C ASN A 31 -1.85 -1.74 5.24
N LEU A 32 -2.64 -1.42 4.21
CA LEU A 32 -3.54 -2.39 3.59
C LEU A 32 -2.77 -3.42 2.77
N LEU A 33 -1.73 -3.00 2.05
CA LEU A 33 -0.86 -3.90 1.28
C LEU A 33 -0.09 -4.87 2.18
N GLU A 34 0.43 -4.40 3.33
CA GLU A 34 1.08 -5.25 4.33
C GLU A 34 0.12 -6.34 4.85
N ARG A 35 -1.10 -5.94 5.23
CA ARG A 35 -2.14 -6.89 5.69
C ARG A 35 -2.57 -7.89 4.61
N LEU A 36 -2.53 -7.47 3.35
CA LEU A 36 -2.81 -8.36 2.22
C LEU A 36 -1.65 -9.35 2.04
N ALA A 37 -0.40 -8.87 2.07
CA ALA A 37 0.80 -9.71 1.96
C ALA A 37 0.87 -10.78 3.07
N ASP A 38 0.40 -10.48 4.28
CA ASP A 38 0.31 -11.43 5.39
C ASP A 38 -0.82 -12.47 5.24
N ALA A 39 -1.72 -12.32 4.26
CA ALA A 39 -2.80 -13.28 4.06
C ALA A 39 -2.28 -14.55 3.36
N CYS A 40 -2.39 -15.71 4.03
CA CYS A 40 -1.88 -17.04 3.63
C CYS A 40 -2.30 -17.58 2.24
N GLU A 41 -3.11 -16.85 1.47
CA GLU A 41 -3.70 -17.32 0.20
C GLU A 41 -3.21 -16.54 -1.04
N LEU A 42 -2.22 -15.66 -0.90
CA LEU A 42 -1.65 -14.96 -2.04
C LEU A 42 -0.61 -15.81 -2.77
N GLU A 43 -0.58 -15.68 -4.09
CA GLU A 43 0.54 -16.19 -4.87
C GLU A 43 1.84 -15.46 -4.46
N PRO A 44 2.99 -16.16 -4.38
CA PRO A 44 4.25 -15.58 -3.92
C PRO A 44 4.67 -14.31 -4.68
N ASP A 45 4.42 -14.26 -5.99
CA ASP A 45 4.73 -13.09 -6.82
C ASP A 45 3.87 -11.87 -6.46
N ILE A 46 2.61 -12.10 -6.06
CA ILE A 46 1.69 -11.04 -5.63
C ILE A 46 2.06 -10.57 -4.21
N GLN A 47 2.48 -11.49 -3.35
CA GLN A 47 3.01 -11.18 -2.03
C GLN A 47 4.26 -10.29 -2.12
N ASP A 48 5.27 -10.69 -2.91
CA ASP A 48 6.49 -9.88 -3.16
C ASP A 48 6.14 -8.49 -3.70
N LEU A 49 5.19 -8.42 -4.64
CA LEU A 49 4.74 -7.15 -5.20
C LEU A 49 4.15 -6.23 -4.12
N PHE A 50 3.30 -6.76 -3.23
CA PHE A 50 2.68 -5.98 -2.16
C PHE A 50 3.69 -5.53 -1.11
N GLU A 51 4.64 -6.39 -0.73
CA GLU A 51 5.73 -6.04 0.19
C GLU A 51 6.60 -4.92 -0.37
N ARG A 52 7.02 -5.03 -1.63
CA ARG A 52 7.85 -4.01 -2.29
C ARG A 52 7.10 -2.71 -2.48
N ALA A 53 5.82 -2.76 -2.82
CA ALA A 53 4.98 -1.57 -2.92
C ALA A 53 4.81 -0.88 -1.55
N CYS A 54 4.57 -1.66 -0.50
CA CYS A 54 4.52 -1.16 0.88
C CYS A 54 5.81 -0.46 1.28
N PHE A 55 6.97 -1.09 1.01
CA PHE A 55 8.29 -0.51 1.29
C PHE A 55 8.48 0.83 0.58
N ARG A 56 8.19 0.91 -0.73
CA ARG A 56 8.33 2.14 -1.52
C ARG A 56 7.46 3.28 -0.99
N LEU A 57 6.22 3.00 -0.60
CA LEU A 57 5.30 4.00 -0.05
C LEU A 57 5.77 4.54 1.31
N ARG A 58 6.43 3.69 2.11
CA ARG A 58 6.99 4.09 3.42
C ARG A 58 8.29 4.89 3.26
N ASP A 59 9.11 4.52 2.29
CA ASP A 59 10.35 5.22 1.93
C ASP A 59 10.07 6.64 1.41
N ASP A 60 9.12 6.77 0.46
CA ASP A 60 8.69 8.06 -0.10
C ASP A 60 8.22 9.04 0.99
N GLN A 61 7.50 8.54 1.99
CA GLN A 61 7.08 9.34 3.14
C GLN A 61 8.21 9.67 4.12
N SER A 62 9.23 8.82 4.22
CA SER A 62 10.40 9.07 5.06
C SER A 62 11.26 10.21 4.50
N GLY A 63 11.29 10.35 3.16
CA GLY A 63 11.87 11.51 2.48
C GLY A 63 11.06 12.80 2.68
N ALA A 64 9.72 12.71 2.69
CA ALA A 64 8.84 13.85 2.87
C ALA A 64 8.83 14.45 4.30
N HIS A 65 9.14 13.65 5.33
CA HIS A 65 9.21 14.12 6.73
C HIS A 65 10.51 14.87 7.07
N GLN A 66 11.47 14.97 6.14
CA GLN A 66 12.76 15.65 6.34
C GLN A 66 12.93 16.98 5.57
N ALA A 67 11.89 17.47 4.88
CA ALA A 67 11.93 18.71 4.10
C ALA A 67 11.21 19.88 4.79
#